data_AF-A0A944HA41-F1
#
_entry.id   AF-A0A944HA41-F1
#
_cell.length_a   1.000
_cell.length_b   1.000
_cell.length_c   1.000
_cell.angle_alpha   90.00
_cell.angle_beta   90.00
_cell.angle_gamma   90.00
#
_symmetry.space_group_name_H-M   'P 1'
#
loop_
_entity.id
_entity.type
_entity.pdbx_description
1 polymer ?
#
loop_
_entity_poly.entity_id
_entity_poly.type
_entity_poly.pdbx_seq_one_letter_code
_entity_poly.pdbx_strand_id
1 'polypeptide(L)'
;MLIALALGACNSTADPAGAVPVDWQSLEFTCTHEQPLPFDPEADGWYRTACNLQKKDEDACASEIVVLCRQAIDKNHYNAMHRPGLMYIQGVGVAPDERATVLGRVADRLSGKNRRHEHL
;
A
#
# COMPACT_ATOMS: atom_id res chain seq x y z
N MET A 1 -0.11 -36.03 43.96
CA MET A 1 0.37 -35.69 42.60
C MET A 1 0.44 -34.18 42.50
N LEU A 2 1.62 -33.60 42.64
CA LEU A 2 1.89 -32.17 42.41
C LEU A 2 2.49 -32.06 41.02
N ILE A 3 1.74 -31.48 40.08
CA ILE A 3 2.23 -31.21 38.72
C ILE A 3 2.94 -29.85 38.77
N ALA A 4 4.27 -29.87 38.66
CA ALA A 4 5.05 -28.67 38.49
C ALA A 4 4.83 -28.11 37.07
N LEU A 5 4.12 -26.99 36.97
CA LEU A 5 4.07 -26.19 35.75
C LEU A 5 5.38 -25.42 35.61
N ALA A 6 6.26 -25.90 34.75
CA ALA A 6 7.43 -25.16 34.33
C ALA A 6 6.98 -24.00 33.42
N LEU A 7 6.96 -22.78 33.96
CA LEU A 7 6.89 -21.56 33.17
C LEU A 7 8.24 -21.41 32.43
N GLY A 8 8.28 -21.89 31.19
CA GLY A 8 9.37 -21.58 30.28
C GLY A 8 9.32 -20.10 29.92
N ALA A 9 10.29 -19.33 30.42
CA ALA A 9 10.54 -17.98 29.93
C ALA A 9 11.04 -18.06 28.49
N CYS A 10 10.27 -17.54 27.54
CA CYS A 10 10.76 -17.33 26.18
C CYS A 10 11.78 -16.18 26.20
N ASN A 11 13.07 -16.51 26.22
CA ASN A 11 14.11 -15.53 25.94
C ASN A 11 14.07 -15.20 24.45
N SER A 12 13.66 -13.98 24.09
CA SER A 12 13.84 -13.44 22.73
C SER A 12 15.31 -13.15 22.47
N THR A 13 16.10 -14.19 22.22
CA THR A 13 17.38 -14.07 21.52
C THR A 13 17.54 -15.29 20.63
N ALA A 14 16.84 -15.26 19.51
CA ALA A 14 17.17 -16.10 18.37
C ALA A 14 17.06 -15.21 17.14
N ASP A 15 18.03 -14.30 17.00
CA ASP A 15 18.40 -13.84 15.67
C ASP A 15 18.72 -15.09 14.86
N PRO A 16 18.04 -15.35 13.73
CA PRO A 16 18.35 -16.51 12.92
C PRO A 16 19.80 -16.37 12.43
N ALA A 17 20.66 -17.22 12.98
CA ALA A 17 22.03 -17.45 12.52
C ALA A 17 21.97 -17.82 11.02
N GLY A 18 22.20 -16.82 10.17
CA GLY A 18 22.02 -16.94 8.73
C GLY A 18 21.72 -15.64 7.99
N ALA A 19 21.44 -14.53 8.69
CA ALA A 19 21.36 -13.22 8.04
C ALA A 19 22.75 -12.80 7.54
N VAL A 20 23.02 -13.04 6.26
CA VAL A 20 24.22 -12.51 5.59
C VAL A 20 24.17 -10.99 5.73
N PRO A 21 25.22 -10.33 6.26
CA PRO A 21 25.25 -8.88 6.35
C PRO A 21 25.07 -8.29 4.95
N VAL A 22 23.99 -7.53 4.73
CA VAL A 22 23.76 -6.85 3.45
C VAL A 22 24.81 -5.75 3.34
N ASP A 23 25.70 -5.88 2.37
CA ASP A 23 26.65 -4.84 2.03
C ASP A 23 25.94 -3.77 1.19
N TRP A 24 25.40 -2.76 1.88
CA TRP A 24 24.72 -1.62 1.26
C TRP A 24 25.62 -0.80 0.33
N GLN A 25 26.95 -0.91 0.47
CA GLN A 25 27.93 -0.17 -0.33
C GLN A 25 28.23 -0.89 -1.66
N SER A 26 28.00 -2.20 -1.72
CA SER A 26 28.07 -3.01 -2.93
C SER A 26 26.79 -2.98 -3.78
N LEU A 27 25.70 -2.37 -3.30
CA LEU A 27 24.46 -2.24 -4.06
C LEU A 27 24.56 -1.06 -5.04
N GLU A 28 24.68 -1.36 -6.32
CA GLU A 28 24.66 -0.34 -7.38
C GLU A 28 23.22 -0.12 -7.87
N PHE A 29 22.65 1.04 -7.56
CA PHE A 29 21.40 1.50 -8.15
C PHE A 29 21.71 2.45 -9.31
N THR A 30 21.21 2.12 -10.50
CA THR A 30 21.29 3.03 -11.65
C THR A 30 19.95 3.75 -11.82
N CYS A 31 20.00 5.01 -12.26
CA CYS A 31 18.79 5.75 -12.55
C CYS A 31 18.14 5.16 -13.82
N THR A 32 17.04 4.44 -13.64
CA THR A 32 16.21 3.92 -14.74
C THR A 32 14.81 4.50 -14.65
N HIS A 33 14.23 4.87 -15.78
CA HIS A 33 12.86 5.35 -15.84
C HIS A 33 11.89 4.17 -15.91
N GLU A 34 10.88 4.15 -15.03
CA GLU A 34 9.81 3.16 -15.06
C GLU A 34 9.03 3.28 -16.38
N GLN A 35 8.89 2.18 -17.11
CA GLN A 35 8.12 2.18 -18.34
C GLN A 35 6.62 2.02 -18.03
N PRO A 36 5.74 2.83 -18.64
CA PRO A 36 4.31 2.69 -18.42
C PRO A 36 3.82 1.37 -19.04
N LEU A 37 3.21 0.53 -18.22
CA LEU A 37 2.46 -0.60 -18.74
C LEU A 37 1.15 -0.10 -19.37
N PRO A 38 0.73 -0.66 -20.52
CA PRO A 38 -0.53 -0.26 -21.14
C PRO A 38 -1.71 -0.62 -20.24
N PHE A 39 -2.63 0.31 -20.07
CA PHE A 39 -3.88 0.08 -19.34
C PHE A 39 -4.96 -0.49 -20.25
N ASP A 40 -5.84 -1.31 -19.68
CA ASP A 40 -7.13 -1.59 -20.29
C ASP A 40 -7.94 -0.26 -20.38
N PRO A 41 -8.49 0.11 -21.56
CA PRO A 41 -9.17 1.40 -21.75
C PRO A 41 -10.40 1.60 -20.86
N GLU A 42 -11.12 0.52 -20.55
CA GLU A 42 -12.28 0.58 -19.66
C GLU A 42 -11.83 0.85 -18.22
N ALA A 43 -10.77 0.16 -17.78
CA ALA A 43 -10.17 0.38 -16.48
C ALA A 43 -9.61 1.80 -16.30
N ASP A 44 -8.95 2.35 -17.33
CA ASP A 44 -8.50 3.75 -17.35
C ASP A 44 -9.70 4.72 -17.26
N GLY A 45 -10.80 4.41 -17.95
CA GLY A 45 -12.04 5.18 -17.89
C GLY A 45 -12.63 5.26 -16.47
N TRP A 46 -12.72 4.12 -15.77
CA TRP A 46 -13.16 4.10 -14.37
C TRP A 46 -12.21 4.86 -13.45
N TYR A 47 -10.90 4.66 -13.60
CA TYR A 47 -9.89 5.36 -12.81
C TYR A 47 -9.99 6.89 -12.98
N ARG A 48 -10.10 7.37 -14.22
CA ARG A 48 -10.25 8.80 -14.52
C ARG A 48 -11.56 9.38 -13.97
N THR A 49 -12.63 8.60 -13.99
CA THR A 49 -13.91 9.00 -13.39
C THR A 49 -13.75 9.16 -11.88
N ALA A 50 -13.11 8.21 -11.21
CA ALA A 50 -12.78 8.30 -9.79
C ALA A 50 -11.89 9.52 -9.47
N CYS A 51 -10.89 9.83 -10.33
CA CYS A 51 -10.09 11.05 -10.22
C CYS A 51 -10.92 12.32 -10.25
N ASN A 52 -11.92 12.37 -11.11
CA ASN A 52 -12.76 13.54 -11.27
C ASN A 52 -13.73 13.71 -10.09
N LEU A 53 -14.27 12.62 -9.55
CA LEU A 53 -15.11 12.65 -8.35
C LEU A 53 -14.33 13.17 -7.14
N GLN A 54 -13.12 12.66 -6.91
CA GLN A 54 -12.28 13.11 -5.79
C GLN A 54 -11.99 14.61 -5.84
N LYS A 55 -11.79 15.18 -7.04
CA LYS A 55 -11.56 16.62 -7.22
C LYS A 55 -12.79 17.48 -6.95
N LYS A 56 -14.00 16.91 -7.10
CA LYS A 56 -15.26 17.64 -6.89
C LYS A 56 -15.60 17.70 -5.41
N ASP A 57 -15.72 16.53 -4.79
CA ASP A 57 -16.05 16.36 -3.38
C ASP A 57 -15.71 14.91 -2.98
N GLU A 58 -14.60 14.75 -2.28
CA GLU A 58 -14.08 13.43 -1.91
C GLU A 58 -14.96 12.74 -0.86
N ASP A 59 -15.48 13.50 0.11
CA ASP A 59 -16.27 12.95 1.21
C ASP A 59 -17.66 12.53 0.74
N ALA A 60 -18.31 13.36 -0.08
CA ALA A 60 -19.66 13.07 -0.60
C ALA A 60 -19.68 11.89 -1.57
N CYS A 61 -18.62 11.72 -2.38
CA CYS A 61 -18.53 10.68 -3.40
C CYS A 61 -17.68 9.47 -2.97
N ALA A 62 -17.33 9.38 -1.68
CA ALA A 62 -16.30 8.45 -1.22
C ALA A 62 -16.59 6.98 -1.56
N SER A 63 -17.82 6.51 -1.34
CA SER A 63 -18.20 5.13 -1.67
C SER A 63 -18.13 4.84 -3.17
N GLU A 64 -18.48 5.81 -4.01
CA GLU A 64 -18.44 5.68 -5.47
C GLU A 64 -17.00 5.63 -6.00
N ILE A 65 -16.11 6.46 -5.44
CA ILE A 65 -14.68 6.45 -5.74
C ILE A 65 -14.08 5.06 -5.45
N VAL A 66 -14.42 4.46 -4.31
CA VAL A 66 -13.92 3.12 -3.94
C VAL A 66 -14.41 2.04 -4.91
N VAL A 67 -15.68 2.09 -5.33
CA VAL A 67 -16.25 1.12 -6.28
C VAL A 67 -15.53 1.20 -7.63
N LEU A 68 -15.40 2.39 -8.20
CA LEU A 68 -14.72 2.60 -9.48
C LEU A 68 -13.25 2.16 -9.43
N CYS A 69 -12.55 2.45 -8.32
CA CYS A 69 -11.17 2.02 -8.17
C CYS A 69 -11.06 0.50 -8.06
N ARG A 70 -11.96 -0.18 -7.34
CA ARG A 70 -11.98 -1.65 -7.26
C ARG A 70 -12.19 -2.29 -8.63
N GLN A 71 -13.14 -1.77 -9.41
CA GLN A 71 -13.37 -2.24 -10.79
C GLN A 71 -12.10 -2.09 -11.65
N ALA A 72 -11.38 -0.98 -11.53
CA ALA A 72 -10.12 -0.79 -12.25
C ALA A 72 -9.01 -1.73 -11.75
N ILE A 73 -8.93 -1.99 -10.44
CA ILE A 73 -7.96 -2.92 -9.83
C ILE A 73 -8.20 -4.35 -10.32
N ASP A 74 -9.46 -4.79 -10.40
CA ASP A 74 -9.82 -6.11 -10.91
C ASP A 74 -9.36 -6.32 -12.37
N LYS A 75 -9.11 -5.23 -13.09
CA LYS A 75 -8.55 -5.19 -14.44
C LYS A 75 -7.05 -4.84 -14.49
N ASN A 76 -6.34 -5.02 -13.37
CA ASN A 76 -4.90 -4.78 -13.21
C ASN A 76 -4.46 -3.32 -13.42
N HIS A 77 -5.33 -2.34 -13.19
CA HIS A 77 -4.96 -0.93 -13.28
C HIS A 77 -4.19 -0.47 -12.03
N TYR A 78 -2.86 -0.63 -12.03
CA TYR A 78 -2.02 -0.42 -10.84
C TYR A 78 -2.14 0.98 -10.21
N ASN A 79 -2.37 2.03 -11.01
CA ASN A 79 -2.60 3.38 -10.49
C ASN A 79 -3.89 3.51 -9.64
N ALA A 80 -4.86 2.62 -9.81
CA ALA A 80 -6.12 2.64 -9.07
C ALA A 80 -6.00 2.09 -7.65
N MET A 81 -4.92 1.36 -7.32
CA MET A 81 -4.72 0.75 -6.00
C MET A 81 -4.50 1.78 -4.89
N HIS A 82 -3.85 2.90 -5.19
CA HIS A 82 -3.48 3.92 -4.21
C HIS A 82 -4.69 4.66 -3.62
N ARG A 83 -5.68 4.96 -4.44
CA ARG A 83 -6.86 5.76 -4.05
C ARG A 83 -7.68 5.13 -2.93
N PRO A 84 -8.25 3.93 -3.08
CA PRO A 84 -9.04 3.32 -2.02
C PRO A 84 -8.19 3.08 -0.77
N GLY A 85 -6.92 2.72 -0.95
CA GLY A 85 -5.97 2.56 0.15
C GLY A 85 -5.86 3.79 1.07
N LEU A 86 -5.75 4.99 0.48
CA LEU A 86 -5.77 6.25 1.24
C LEU A 86 -7.10 6.47 1.96
N MET A 87 -8.22 6.20 1.30
CA MET A 87 -9.55 6.38 1.88
C MET A 87 -9.79 5.44 3.08
N TYR A 88 -9.28 4.21 3.03
CA TYR A 88 -9.32 3.30 4.18
C TYR A 88 -8.42 3.78 5.34
N ILE A 89 -7.27 4.39 5.05
CA ILE A 89 -6.39 4.97 6.08
C ILE A 89 -7.07 6.16 6.76
N GLN A 90 -7.76 6.99 5.99
CA GLN A 90 -8.44 8.20 6.47
C GLN A 90 -9.83 7.92 7.06
N GLY A 91 -10.41 6.75 6.82
CA GLY A 91 -11.75 6.38 7.29
C GLY A 91 -12.87 7.11 6.53
N VAL A 92 -12.64 7.52 5.29
CA VAL A 92 -13.59 8.32 4.49
C VAL A 92 -14.46 7.41 3.63
N GLY A 93 -15.77 7.40 3.93
CA GLY A 93 -16.82 6.74 3.13
C GLY A 93 -16.76 5.22 3.00
N VAL A 94 -15.87 4.57 3.74
CA VAL A 94 -15.76 3.11 3.84
C VAL A 94 -15.56 2.71 5.29
N ALA A 95 -16.20 1.62 5.70
CA ALA A 95 -15.88 0.98 6.97
C ALA A 95 -14.40 0.56 6.96
N PRO A 96 -13.68 0.69 8.09
CA PRO A 96 -12.29 0.27 8.18
C PRO A 96 -12.14 -1.20 7.77
N ASP A 97 -11.25 -1.46 6.81
CA ASP A 97 -10.85 -2.81 6.40
C ASP A 97 -9.32 -2.88 6.49
N GLU A 98 -8.83 -3.62 7.48
CA GLU A 98 -7.41 -3.74 7.78
C GLU A 98 -6.58 -4.23 6.58
N ARG A 99 -7.14 -5.12 5.75
CA ARG A 99 -6.44 -5.64 4.56
C ARG A 99 -6.30 -4.55 3.50
N ALA A 100 -7.34 -3.75 3.34
CA ALA A 100 -7.34 -2.64 2.41
C ALA A 100 -6.50 -1.45 2.91
N THR A 101 -6.37 -1.27 4.23
CA THR A 101 -5.41 -0.34 4.86
C THR A 101 -3.96 -0.72 4.54
N VAL A 102 -3.60 -2.01 4.56
CA VAL A 102 -2.25 -2.46 4.16
C VAL A 102 -1.96 -2.14 2.70
N LEU A 103 -2.94 -2.33 1.81
CA LEU A 103 -2.81 -1.97 0.39
C LEU A 103 -2.52 -0.48 0.21
N GLY A 104 -3.19 0.39 0.98
CA GLY A 104 -2.92 1.84 0.99
C GLY A 104 -1.50 2.19 1.42
N ARG A 105 -0.99 1.56 2.48
CA ARG A 105 0.38 1.80 2.96
C ARG A 105 1.44 1.38 1.93
N VAL A 106 1.22 0.26 1.25
CA VAL A 106 2.09 -0.19 0.15
C VAL A 106 2.05 0.82 -0.99
N ALA A 107 0.85 1.26 -1.38
CA ALA A 107 0.68 2.20 -2.47
C ALA A 107 1.26 3.60 -2.17
N ASP A 108 1.17 4.11 -0.94
CA ASP A 108 1.80 5.37 -0.51
C ASP A 108 3.32 5.32 -0.67
N ARG A 109 3.92 4.19 -0.29
CA ARG A 109 5.37 3.98 -0.39
C ARG A 109 5.81 3.90 -1.86
N LEU A 110 4.98 3.32 -2.72
CA LEU A 110 5.24 3.23 -4.16
C LEU A 110 4.98 4.55 -4.90
N SER A 111 3.98 5.33 -4.48
CA SER A 111 3.62 6.60 -5.15
C SER A 111 4.72 7.67 -5.05
N GLY A 112 5.75 7.50 -4.21
CA GLY A 112 6.92 8.38 -4.16
C GLY A 112 6.65 9.83 -3.73
N LYS A 113 5.39 10.20 -3.42
CA LYS A 113 4.98 11.56 -3.04
C LYS A 113 5.55 12.01 -1.70
N ASN A 114 6.03 11.09 -0.85
CA ASN A 114 6.60 11.37 0.46
C ASN A 114 8.15 11.37 0.48
N ARG A 115 8.81 11.59 -0.66
CA ARG A 115 10.29 11.66 -0.76
C ARG A 115 10.86 13.08 -0.67
N ARG A 116 10.23 13.97 0.10
CA ARG A 116 10.82 15.26 0.47
C ARG A 116 10.84 15.36 1.99
N HIS A 117 12.04 15.59 2.52
CA HIS A 117 12.37 15.90 3.92
C HIS A 117 12.70 14.75 4.85
N GLU A 118 13.71 13.94 4.52
CA GLU A 118 14.69 13.56 5.56
C GLU A 118 16.09 13.56 4.91
N HIS A 119 17.00 14.36 5.50
CA HIS A 119 18.42 14.56 5.15
C HIS A 119 18.71 15.67 4.11
N LEU A 120 18.76 16.92 4.60
CA LEU A 120 20.01 17.63 4.95
C LEU A 120 19.66 18.82 5.87
#